data_AF-J7L1G5-F1
#
_entry.id   AF-J7L1G5-F1
#
_cell.length_a   1.000
_cell.length_b   1.000
_cell.length_c   1.000
_cell.angle_alpha   90.00
_cell.angle_beta   90.00
_cell.angle_gamma   90.00
#
_symmetry.space_group_name_H-M   'P 1'
#
loop_
_entity.id
_entity.type
_entity.pdbx_description
1 polymer ?
#
loop_
_entity_poly.entity_id
_entity_poly.type
_entity_poly.pdbx_seq_one_letter_code
_entity_poly.pdbx_strand_id
1 'polypeptide(L)'
;MSAVRADLRADLSGFDEDLIEIATLCASEMVANAIEHTRSGTDPDGRVLRALFTPEPGVLRLAVVDDGALGPFPQVPGGCSEDRTTAERGRGLLMVEALSLRWGTYPVVPFPFCADLGTTVWAEFALGGGER
;
A
#
# COMPACT_ATOMS: atom_id res chain seq x y z
N MET A 1 -5.09 -8.77 9.76
CA MET A 1 -5.11 -9.18 8.33
C MET A 1 -6.45 -9.71 7.83
N SER A 2 -7.18 -10.55 8.57
CA SER A 2 -8.48 -11.07 8.08
C SER A 2 -9.54 -10.00 7.80
N ALA A 3 -9.57 -8.91 8.58
CA ALA A 3 -10.52 -7.80 8.39
C ALA A 3 -10.25 -7.03 7.08
N VAL A 4 -8.99 -6.65 6.81
CA VAL A 4 -8.60 -5.93 5.57
C VAL A 4 -9.05 -6.67 4.32
N ARG A 5 -8.86 -8.00 4.28
CA ARG A 5 -9.28 -8.84 3.14
C ARG A 5 -10.79 -8.91 2.97
N ALA A 6 -11.55 -8.89 4.06
CA ALA A 6 -13.01 -8.93 4.03
C ALA A 6 -13.59 -7.58 3.61
N ASP A 7 -13.08 -6.49 4.20
CA ASP A 7 -13.51 -5.13 3.90
C ASP A 7 -13.25 -4.77 2.43
N LEU A 8 -12.06 -5.12 1.91
CA LEU A 8 -11.73 -4.82 0.51
C LEU A 8 -12.61 -5.59 -0.48
N ARG A 9 -12.91 -6.87 -0.18
CA ARG A 9 -13.83 -7.66 -1.01
C ARG A 9 -15.24 -7.09 -1.00
N ALA A 10 -15.69 -6.56 0.13
CA ALA A 10 -16.98 -5.90 0.22
C ALA A 10 -17.00 -4.59 -0.59
N ASP A 11 -15.98 -3.75 -0.44
CA ASP A 11 -15.85 -2.48 -1.17
C ASP A 11 -15.76 -2.67 -2.69
N LEU A 12 -15.09 -3.74 -3.13
CA LEU A 12 -14.90 -4.07 -4.54
C LEU A 12 -15.94 -5.07 -5.07
N SER A 13 -17.04 -5.30 -4.35
CA SER A 13 -18.10 -6.17 -4.83
C SER A 13 -18.68 -5.65 -6.17
N GLY A 14 -18.78 -6.54 -7.16
CA GLY A 14 -19.25 -6.20 -8.52
C GLY A 14 -18.14 -5.80 -9.50
N PHE A 15 -16.88 -5.75 -9.08
CA PHE A 15 -15.73 -5.70 -9.98
C PHE A 15 -15.26 -7.10 -10.38
N ASP A 16 -14.33 -7.15 -11.32
CA ASP A 16 -13.67 -8.38 -11.78
C ASP A 16 -12.98 -9.13 -10.62
N GLU A 17 -13.13 -10.46 -10.56
CA GLU A 17 -12.60 -11.26 -9.44
C GLU A 17 -11.06 -11.27 -9.41
N ASP A 18 -10.39 -11.25 -10.56
CA ASP A 18 -8.92 -11.22 -10.62
C ASP A 18 -8.44 -9.87 -10.06
N LEU A 19 -9.12 -8.77 -10.40
CA LEU A 19 -8.85 -7.46 -9.80
C LEU A 19 -9.05 -7.48 -8.27
N ILE A 20 -10.15 -8.06 -7.79
CA ILE A 20 -10.44 -8.16 -6.35
C ILE A 20 -9.33 -8.95 -5.64
N GLU A 21 -8.90 -10.07 -6.21
CA GLU A 21 -7.83 -10.90 -5.67
C GLU A 21 -6.50 -10.14 -5.62
N ILE A 22 -6.09 -9.54 -6.73
CA ILE A 22 -4.84 -8.78 -6.86
C ILE A 22 -4.80 -7.58 -5.91
N ALA A 23 -5.87 -6.77 -5.90
CA ALA A 23 -5.96 -5.60 -5.03
C ALA A 23 -5.96 -6.02 -3.54
N THR A 24 -6.61 -7.14 -3.20
CA THR A 24 -6.62 -7.68 -1.84
C THR A 24 -5.24 -8.13 -1.38
N LEU A 25 -4.50 -8.80 -2.28
CA LEU A 25 -3.15 -9.23 -1.99
C LEU A 25 -2.22 -8.04 -1.76
N CYS A 26 -2.25 -7.04 -2.66
CA CYS A 26 -1.47 -5.82 -2.52
C CYS A 26 -1.83 -5.04 -1.24
N ALA A 27 -3.13 -4.89 -0.93
CA ALA A 27 -3.57 -4.23 0.30
C ALA A 27 -3.06 -4.95 1.56
N SER A 28 -3.03 -6.28 1.53
CA SER A 28 -2.56 -7.07 2.67
C SER A 28 -1.08 -6.83 2.94
N GLU A 29 -0.25 -6.81 1.89
CA GLU A 29 1.18 -6.51 2.02
C GLU A 29 1.44 -5.05 2.43
N MET A 30 0.76 -4.09 1.80
CA MET A 30 0.92 -2.67 2.11
C MET A 30 0.55 -2.38 3.57
N VAL A 31 -0.56 -2.95 4.06
CA VAL A 31 -0.98 -2.80 5.47
C VAL A 31 -0.05 -3.55 6.42
N ALA A 32 0.42 -4.75 6.06
CA ALA A 32 1.39 -5.48 6.87
C ALA A 32 2.68 -4.67 7.05
N ASN A 33 3.22 -4.11 5.95
CA ASN A 33 4.37 -3.23 5.98
C ASN A 33 4.14 -1.99 6.85
N ALA A 34 2.96 -1.36 6.74
CA ALA A 34 2.62 -0.21 7.58
C ALA A 34 2.63 -0.58 9.07
N ILE A 35 1.99 -1.67 9.46
CA ILE A 35 1.93 -2.12 10.86
C ILE A 35 3.32 -2.52 11.36
N GLU A 36 4.11 -3.25 10.57
CA GLU A 36 5.41 -3.76 11.01
C GLU A 36 6.48 -2.68 11.14
N HIS A 37 6.39 -1.60 10.36
CA HIS A 37 7.50 -0.66 10.18
C HIS A 37 7.24 0.78 10.61
N THR A 38 6.01 1.10 11.03
CA THR A 38 5.64 2.48 11.39
C THR A 38 5.03 2.54 12.79
N ARG A 39 4.78 3.77 13.26
CA ARG A 39 4.03 4.02 14.49
C ARG A 39 2.64 3.37 14.49
N SER A 40 2.09 3.05 13.32
CA SER A 40 0.80 2.37 13.19
C SER A 40 0.69 1.04 13.93
N GLY A 41 1.80 0.29 14.11
CA GLY A 41 1.78 -0.97 14.86
C GLY A 41 2.41 -0.90 16.25
N THR A 42 3.13 0.18 16.58
CA THR A 42 3.82 0.32 17.86
C THR A 42 3.12 1.23 18.85
N ASP A 43 2.43 2.28 18.36
CA ASP A 43 1.67 3.17 19.22
C ASP A 43 0.33 2.53 19.58
N PRO A 44 -0.15 2.63 20.84
CA PRO A 44 -1.44 2.08 21.25
C PRO A 44 -2.63 2.64 20.45
N ASP A 45 -2.50 3.87 19.96
CA ASP A 45 -3.49 4.56 19.13
C ASP A 45 -3.18 4.51 17.64
N GLY A 46 -2.14 3.76 17.25
CA GLY A 46 -1.68 3.62 15.87
C GLY A 46 -2.78 3.12 14.94
N ARG A 47 -2.87 3.70 13.75
CA ARG A 47 -3.87 3.36 12.74
C ARG A 47 -3.21 3.18 11.38
N VAL A 48 -3.90 2.41 10.55
CA VAL A 48 -3.64 2.35 9.12
C VAL A 48 -4.92 2.75 8.42
N LEU A 49 -4.85 3.81 7.62
CA LEU A 49 -5.98 4.23 6.79
C LEU A 49 -5.84 3.61 5.40
N ARG A 50 -6.97 3.22 4.83
CA ARG A 50 -7.06 2.73 3.46
C ARG A 50 -8.03 3.60 2.68
N ALA A 51 -7.69 3.91 1.45
CA ALA A 51 -8.58 4.55 0.50
C ALA A 51 -8.59 3.81 -0.84
N LEU A 52 -9.77 3.76 -1.45
CA LEU A 52 -10.00 3.31 -2.81
C LEU A 52 -10.64 4.45 -3.59
N PHE A 53 -10.10 4.80 -4.75
CA PHE A 53 -10.68 5.81 -5.62
C PHE A 53 -10.21 5.65 -7.06
N THR A 54 -10.90 6.27 -8.00
CA THR A 54 -10.55 6.26 -9.42
C THR A 54 -9.89 7.58 -9.82
N PRO A 55 -8.54 7.66 -9.89
CA PRO A 55 -7.86 8.90 -10.26
C PRO A 55 -8.14 9.29 -11.72
N GLU A 56 -8.43 8.30 -12.56
CA GLU A 56 -8.79 8.46 -13.96
C GLU A 56 -9.72 7.32 -14.41
N PRO A 57 -10.45 7.47 -15.54
CA PRO A 57 -11.36 6.45 -16.02
C PRO A 57 -10.66 5.10 -16.24
N GLY A 58 -11.23 4.02 -15.70
CA GLY A 58 -10.70 2.67 -15.88
C GLY A 58 -9.51 2.33 -14.98
N VAL A 59 -9.12 3.18 -14.04
CA VAL A 59 -8.04 2.90 -13.09
C VAL A 59 -8.57 2.96 -11.66
N LEU A 60 -8.29 1.92 -10.88
CA LEU A 60 -8.51 1.88 -9.44
C LEU A 60 -7.19 2.17 -8.73
N ARG A 61 -7.17 3.17 -7.86
CA ARG A 61 -6.07 3.42 -6.94
C ARG A 61 -6.43 2.91 -5.55
N LEU A 62 -5.57 2.04 -5.03
CA LEU A 62 -5.48 1.65 -3.63
C LEU A 62 -4.39 2.49 -2.96
N ALA A 63 -4.74 3.15 -1.87
CA ALA A 63 -3.80 3.88 -1.04
C ALA A 63 -3.87 3.38 0.41
N VAL A 64 -2.71 3.24 1.03
CA VAL A 64 -2.53 2.88 2.44
C VAL A 64 -1.69 3.96 3.09
N VAL A 65 -2.19 4.54 4.18
CA VAL A 65 -1.56 5.61 4.93
C VAL A 65 -1.18 5.11 6.31
N ASP A 66 0.08 5.31 6.68
CA ASP A 66 0.63 5.01 8.01
C ASP A 66 0.79 6.27 8.88
N ASP A 67 1.03 6.07 10.18
CA ASP A 67 1.25 7.13 11.18
C ASP A 67 2.73 7.57 11.28
N GLY A 68 3.54 7.21 10.29
CA GLY A 68 4.92 7.66 10.15
C GLY A 68 5.95 6.72 10.75
N ALA A 69 7.17 6.79 10.23
CA ALA A 69 8.22 5.83 10.54
C ALA A 69 8.91 6.10 11.90
N LEU A 70 9.38 5.02 12.54
CA LEU A 70 10.25 5.07 13.72
C LEU A 70 11.74 5.21 13.37
N GLY A 71 12.08 5.29 12.08
CA GLY A 71 13.44 5.29 11.53
C GLY A 71 13.48 5.64 10.04
N PRO A 72 14.61 5.45 9.32
CA PRO A 72 14.68 5.74 7.90
C PRO A 72 13.68 4.89 7.10
N PHE A 73 13.07 5.51 6.09
CA PHE A 73 11.99 4.93 5.29
C PHE A 73 12.35 3.56 4.70
N PRO A 74 11.40 2.61 4.65
CA PRO A 74 11.59 1.38 3.89
C PRO A 74 11.82 1.74 2.42
N GLN A 75 13.06 1.51 1.96
CA GLN A 75 13.43 1.69 0.57
C GLN A 75 13.21 0.38 -0.18
N VAL A 76 12.69 0.49 -1.40
CA VAL A 76 12.67 -0.63 -2.34
C VAL A 76 14.10 -1.05 -2.63
N PRO A 77 14.48 -2.33 -2.50
CA PRO A 77 15.77 -2.81 -2.96
C PRO A 77 15.85 -2.59 -4.47
N GLY A 78 16.53 -1.52 -4.88
CA GLY A 78 16.49 -0.97 -6.24
C GLY A 78 17.01 0.47 -6.30
N GLY A 79 16.92 1.20 -5.18
CA GLY A 79 17.84 2.29 -4.87
C GLY A 79 19.10 1.72 -4.23
N CYS A 80 20.27 2.08 -4.75
CA CYS A 80 21.58 1.59 -4.31
C CYS A 80 21.79 1.79 -2.80
N SER A 81 21.60 0.74 -1.99
CA SER A 81 22.14 0.62 -0.63
C SER A 81 22.14 -0.85 -0.21
N GLU A 82 23.33 -1.35 0.05
CA GLU A 82 23.64 -2.74 0.38
C GLU A 82 23.26 -3.02 1.84
N ASP A 83 22.14 -3.67 2.12
CA ASP A 83 21.96 -4.34 3.41
C ASP A 83 21.08 -5.58 3.29
N ARG A 84 21.75 -6.74 3.24
CA ARG A 84 21.23 -8.09 2.97
C ARG A 84 20.28 -8.67 4.04
N THR A 85 19.87 -7.89 5.03
CA THR A 85 18.81 -8.25 6.00
C THR A 85 17.39 -7.89 5.51
N THR A 86 17.27 -7.24 4.35
CA THR A 86 16.01 -6.82 3.68
C THR A 86 15.45 -7.81 2.66
N ALA A 87 15.99 -9.02 2.53
CA ALA A 87 15.62 -9.94 1.46
C ALA A 87 14.15 -10.42 1.51
N GLU A 88 13.50 -10.41 2.69
CA GLU A 88 12.05 -10.61 2.82
C GLU A 88 11.27 -9.29 2.79
N ARG A 89 11.82 -8.23 3.39
CA ARG A 89 11.26 -6.86 3.43
C ARG A 89 11.00 -6.27 2.05
N GLY A 90 11.78 -6.67 1.06
CA GLY A 90 11.60 -6.27 -0.34
C GLY A 90 10.55 -7.10 -1.10
N ARG A 91 10.21 -8.32 -0.68
CA ARG A 91 9.36 -9.22 -1.47
C ARG A 91 7.91 -8.74 -1.56
N GLY A 92 7.36 -8.20 -0.48
CA GLY A 92 6.00 -7.64 -0.48
C GLY A 92 5.87 -6.46 -1.44
N LEU A 93 6.84 -5.53 -1.44
CA LEU A 93 6.84 -4.41 -2.38
C LEU A 93 7.17 -4.83 -3.82
N LEU A 94 8.02 -5.85 -4.02
CA LEU A 94 8.23 -6.44 -5.35
C LEU A 94 6.95 -7.09 -5.90
N MET A 95 6.11 -7.67 -5.03
CA MET A 95 4.81 -8.20 -5.43
C MET A 95 3.84 -7.07 -5.79
N VAL A 96 3.80 -5.98 -5.00
CA VAL A 96 3.01 -4.78 -5.34
C VAL A 96 3.47 -4.20 -6.68
N GLU A 97 4.78 -4.12 -6.90
CA GLU A 97 5.36 -3.67 -8.17
C GLU A 97 4.97 -4.57 -9.34
N ALA A 98 5.04 -5.90 -9.18
CA ALA A 98 4.74 -6.85 -10.23
C ALA A 98 3.24 -6.91 -10.60
N LEU A 99 2.35 -6.62 -9.66
CA LEU A 99 0.90 -6.76 -9.83
C LEU A 99 0.17 -5.45 -10.12
N SER A 100 0.82 -4.30 -9.98
CA SER A 100 0.22 -2.99 -10.23
C SER A 100 0.63 -2.44 -11.60
N LEU A 101 -0.22 -1.59 -12.18
CA LEU A 101 0.15 -0.79 -13.35
C LEU A 101 1.24 0.22 -12.99
N ARG A 102 1.06 0.85 -11.83
CA ARG A 102 1.92 1.87 -11.26
C ARG A 102 1.79 1.81 -9.75
N TRP A 103 2.86 2.16 -9.06
CA TRP A 103 2.85 2.30 -7.62
C TRP A 103 3.86 3.35 -7.19
N GLY A 104 3.80 3.73 -5.92
CA GLY A 104 4.80 4.61 -5.34
C GLY A 104 4.46 5.01 -3.92
N THR A 105 5.19 6.00 -3.43
CA THR A 105 4.99 6.57 -2.10
C THR A 105 5.00 8.09 -2.14
N TYR A 106 4.31 8.72 -1.20
CA TYR A 106 4.43 10.15 -0.94
C TYR A 106 4.17 10.45 0.54
N PRO A 107 4.80 11.49 1.12
CA PRO A 107 4.50 11.90 2.49
C PRO A 107 3.08 12.45 2.57
N VAL A 108 2.39 12.20 3.69
CA VAL A 108 1.05 12.78 3.95
C VAL A 108 1.13 14.31 3.97
N VAL A 109 2.24 14.84 4.48
CA VAL A 109 2.50 16.28 4.58
C VAL A 109 3.78 16.60 3.79
N PRO A 110 3.70 17.36 2.68
CA PRO A 110 4.86 17.67 1.84
C PRO A 110 5.67 18.85 2.39
N PHE A 111 6.03 18.80 3.67
CA PHE A 111 6.92 19.77 4.33
C PHE A 111 8.17 19.07 4.88
N PRO A 112 9.38 19.64 4.71
CA PRO A 112 10.64 18.98 5.07
C PRO A 112 10.74 18.51 6.53
N PHE A 113 10.03 19.19 7.44
CA PHE A 113 10.04 18.90 8.87
C PHE A 113 8.89 17.99 9.32
N CYS A 114 8.12 17.44 8.38
CA CYS A 114 6.91 16.65 8.62
C CYS A 114 6.95 15.27 7.95
N ALA A 115 8.10 14.85 7.44
CA ALA A 115 8.24 13.59 6.71
C ALA A 115 7.93 12.36 7.59
N ASP A 116 8.05 12.49 8.91
CA ASP A 116 7.74 11.45 9.89
C ASP A 116 6.28 11.47 10.37
N LEU A 117 5.41 12.32 9.79
CA LEU A 117 3.98 12.41 10.14
C LEU A 117 3.08 11.45 9.33
N GLY A 118 3.68 10.54 8.56
CA GLY A 118 2.95 9.55 7.80
C GLY A 118 3.37 9.49 6.34
N THR A 119 3.38 8.27 5.81
CA THR A 119 3.59 7.97 4.40
C THR A 119 2.33 7.38 3.82
N THR A 120 2.02 7.76 2.58
CA THR A 120 1.08 7.01 1.75
C THR A 120 1.85 6.12 0.80
N VAL A 121 1.59 4.82 0.86
CA VAL A 121 1.95 3.87 -0.20
C VAL A 121 0.72 3.69 -1.07
N TRP A 122 0.87 3.72 -2.39
CA TRP A 122 -0.25 3.58 -3.32
C TRP A 122 0.09 2.65 -4.48
N ALA A 123 -0.93 1.97 -5.01
CA ALA A 123 -0.86 1.11 -6.17
C ALA A 123 -2.11 1.29 -7.05
N GLU A 124 -1.92 1.23 -8.37
CA GLU A 124 -2.96 1.38 -9.38
C GLU A 124 -3.20 0.08 -10.14
N PHE A 125 -4.46 -0.21 -10.42
CA PHE A 125 -4.91 -1.41 -11.11
C PHE A 125 -5.88 -1.03 -12.23
N ALA A 126 -5.87 -1.80 -13.32
CA ALA A 126 -6.88 -1.65 -14.36
C ALA A 126 -8.23 -2.11 -13.81
N LEU A 127 -9.24 -1.25 -13.86
CA LEU A 127 -10.62 -1.69 -13.79
C LEU A 127 -10.88 -2.36 -15.14
N GLY A 128 -10.86 -3.70 -15.15
CA GLY A 128 -11.29 -4.47 -16.32
C GLY A 128 -12.57 -3.86 -16.85
N GLY A 129 -12.58 -3.52 -18.14
CA GLY A 129 -13.75 -2.91 -18.78
C GLY A 129 -14.89 -3.91 -18.73
N GLY A 130 -15.67 -3.89 -17.65
CA GLY A 130 -16.93 -4.60 -17.57
C GLY A 130 -17.77 -4.12 -18.74
N GLU A 131 -18.06 -5.02 -19.67
CA GLU A 131 -19.18 -4.81 -20.57
C GLU A 131 -20.40 -4.55 -19.68
N ARG A 132 -20.98 -3.37 -19.85
CA ARG A 132 -22.11 -2.85 -19.07
C ARG A 132 -23.31 -3.78 -19.07
#